data_AF-A0A6I2GVW6-F1
#
_entry.id   AF-A0A6I2GVW6-F1
#
_cell.length_a   1.000
_cell.length_b   1.000
_cell.length_c   1.000
_cell.angle_alpha   90.00
_cell.angle_beta   90.00
_cell.angle_gamma   90.00
#
_symmetry.space_group_name_H-M   'P 1'
#
loop_
_entity.id
_entity.type
_entity.pdbx_description
1 polymer ?
#
loop_
_entity_poly.entity_id
_entity_poly.type
_entity_poly.pdbx_seq_one_letter_code
_entity_poly.pdbx_strand_id
1 'polypeptide(L)'
;MLPRSLYSLALALLLSLVMLAPGGARAQAAGAAKTAAGRCGAQNWTCVALCVDRKCSNECLATGCERTLATLKKCTAQKGCPSDDPNCSEQRCRPLCQKSFEPAPPSPQKEQPDPCASLALKGPPPEDKYVGNWVLQAASLPPRTETDRVASDPDVRADFDLSLEVTPTGCFVLRTPLDDATLGRGNSLEVRAWGIFDTTKRKHHVLLVGRGGQAVGAVCGDRRVIPLNHEKFNVTSYELKMEDGFLILTGETAAKQVFQFEKQKGPESVPR
;
A
#
# COMPACT_ATOMS: atom_id res chain seq x y z
N MET A 1 -70.04 -56.35 23.16
CA MET A 1 -69.45 -57.31 22.20
C MET A 1 -68.01 -56.88 21.94
N LEU A 2 -67.05 -57.73 22.25
CA LEU A 2 -65.60 -57.58 21.95
C LEU A 2 -65.16 -58.89 21.29
N PRO A 3 -64.23 -58.84 20.33
CA PRO A 3 -62.87 -59.36 20.58
C PRO A 3 -61.78 -58.38 20.09
N ARG A 4 -60.67 -58.18 20.81
CA ARG A 4 -59.39 -58.95 20.78
C ARG A 4 -58.82 -59.03 19.34
N SER A 5 -57.62 -58.53 19.03
CA SER A 5 -56.36 -58.86 19.71
C SER A 5 -55.27 -57.81 19.46
N LEU A 6 -54.48 -57.58 20.51
CA LEU A 6 -53.15 -56.99 20.51
C LEU A 6 -52.17 -57.87 19.72
N TYR A 7 -51.17 -57.28 19.06
CA TYR A 7 -49.77 -57.65 19.28
C TYR A 7 -48.85 -56.47 18.92
N SER A 8 -48.08 -56.09 19.92
CA SER A 8 -46.99 -55.12 19.94
C SER A 8 -45.82 -55.48 19.02
N LEU A 9 -44.92 -54.50 18.88
CA LEU A 9 -43.47 -54.59 18.61
C LEU A 9 -42.99 -54.67 17.15
N ALA A 10 -42.59 -53.51 16.62
CA ALA A 10 -41.26 -53.30 16.04
C ALA A 10 -41.02 -51.78 15.93
N LEU A 11 -40.12 -51.20 16.74
CA LEU A 11 -38.75 -50.88 16.34
C LEU A 11 -38.72 -49.86 15.18
N ALA A 12 -38.63 -48.56 15.48
CA ALA A 12 -37.37 -47.80 15.50
C ALA A 12 -36.91 -47.31 14.11
N LEU A 13 -36.27 -46.13 14.10
CA LEU A 13 -35.64 -45.40 12.97
C LEU A 13 -36.62 -44.62 12.08
N LEU A 14 -36.54 -43.30 11.85
CA LEU A 14 -35.53 -42.25 12.09
C LEU A 14 -36.30 -40.91 12.19
N LEU A 15 -36.30 -40.25 13.35
CA LEU A 15 -35.54 -39.03 13.64
C LEU A 15 -35.32 -38.04 12.47
N SER A 16 -35.97 -36.88 12.62
CA SER A 16 -35.37 -35.53 12.56
C SER A 16 -35.39 -34.76 11.24
N LEU A 17 -36.41 -33.92 11.06
CA LEU A 17 -36.41 -32.62 10.34
C LEU A 17 -37.77 -31.99 10.71
N VAL A 18 -37.91 -30.82 11.33
CA VAL A 18 -37.32 -29.51 11.06
C VAL A 18 -37.48 -28.67 12.34
N MET A 19 -36.38 -28.21 12.93
CA MET A 19 -36.39 -27.12 13.91
C MET A 19 -36.21 -25.80 13.14
N LEU A 20 -37.17 -24.89 13.32
CA LEU A 20 -37.04 -23.49 12.95
C LEU A 20 -35.97 -22.81 13.83
N ALA A 21 -35.04 -22.12 13.20
CA ALA A 21 -34.29 -21.03 13.83
C ALA A 21 -34.06 -19.91 12.80
N PRO A 22 -34.23 -18.63 13.19
CA PRO A 22 -33.96 -17.50 12.31
C PRO A 22 -32.44 -17.35 12.16
N GLY A 23 -31.92 -17.77 11.01
CA GLY A 23 -30.53 -17.53 10.61
C GLY A 23 -30.35 -16.05 10.31
N GLY A 24 -29.81 -15.30 11.28
CA GLY A 24 -29.29 -13.97 11.04
C GLY A 24 -28.30 -13.99 9.88
N ALA A 25 -28.48 -13.07 8.94
CA ALA A 25 -27.49 -12.77 7.92
C ALA A 25 -26.19 -12.31 8.63
N ARG A 26 -25.29 -13.26 8.89
CA ARG A 26 -23.89 -12.95 9.16
C ARG A 26 -23.34 -12.36 7.88
N ALA A 27 -23.23 -11.04 7.83
CA ALA A 27 -22.25 -10.37 7.00
C ALA A 27 -20.92 -11.10 7.23
N GLN A 28 -20.46 -11.83 6.22
CA GLN A 28 -19.07 -12.24 6.12
C GLN A 28 -18.28 -10.93 6.00
N ALA A 29 -17.88 -10.39 7.15
CA ALA A 29 -16.69 -9.57 7.20
C ALA A 29 -15.60 -10.42 6.52
N ALA A 30 -15.15 -9.97 5.36
CA ALA A 30 -14.04 -10.55 4.63
C ALA A 30 -12.81 -10.44 5.54
N GLY A 31 -12.64 -11.43 6.41
CA GLY A 31 -11.48 -11.57 7.25
C GLY A 31 -10.26 -11.64 6.34
N ALA A 32 -9.44 -10.60 6.41
CA ALA A 32 -8.20 -10.49 5.68
C ALA A 32 -7.44 -11.82 5.76
N ALA A 33 -7.23 -12.47 4.60
CA ALA A 33 -6.47 -13.70 4.53
C ALA A 33 -5.14 -13.47 5.25
N LYS A 34 -4.89 -14.25 6.31
CA LYS A 34 -3.58 -14.27 6.96
C LYS A 34 -2.61 -14.76 5.90
N THR A 35 -1.80 -13.84 5.39
CA THR A 35 -0.73 -14.16 4.45
C THR A 35 0.07 -15.32 5.05
N ALA A 36 0.21 -16.44 4.33
CA ALA A 36 0.89 -17.60 4.90
C ALA A 36 2.25 -17.15 5.45
N ALA A 37 2.49 -17.39 6.74
CA ALA A 37 3.60 -16.79 7.47
C ALA A 37 4.91 -16.86 6.66
N GLY A 38 5.49 -15.69 6.37
CA GLY A 38 6.74 -15.59 5.61
C GLY A 38 6.60 -15.23 4.12
N ARG A 39 5.42 -14.85 3.61
CA ARG A 39 5.30 -14.29 2.25
C ARG A 39 4.98 -12.80 2.28
N CYS A 40 5.59 -12.06 1.36
CA CYS A 40 5.28 -10.65 1.18
C CYS A 40 3.96 -10.45 0.42
N GLY A 41 2.96 -9.93 1.11
CA GLY A 41 1.60 -9.75 0.59
C GLY A 41 1.19 -8.29 0.42
N ALA A 42 0.01 -8.08 -0.16
CA ALA A 42 -0.56 -6.75 -0.44
C ALA A 42 -0.60 -5.82 0.79
N GLN A 43 -0.76 -6.38 1.99
CA GLN A 43 -0.78 -5.60 3.23
C GLN A 43 0.58 -4.99 3.58
N ASN A 44 1.68 -5.72 3.36
CA ASN A 44 3.03 -5.20 3.58
C ASN A 44 3.30 -4.04 2.61
N TRP A 45 2.93 -4.19 1.34
CA TRP A 45 3.09 -3.14 0.34
C TRP A 45 2.25 -1.91 0.63
N THR A 46 1.01 -2.10 1.09
CA THR A 46 0.15 -0.99 1.56
C THR A 46 0.79 -0.26 2.74
N CYS A 47 1.46 -0.96 3.66
CA CYS A 47 2.16 -0.37 4.79
C CYS A 47 3.41 0.41 4.34
N VAL A 48 4.28 -0.21 3.54
CA VAL A 48 5.50 0.43 3.01
C VAL A 48 5.19 1.66 2.16
N ALA A 49 4.06 1.66 1.44
CA ALA A 49 3.57 2.81 0.66
C ALA A 49 3.43 4.09 1.48
N LEU A 50 3.11 3.95 2.77
CA LEU A 50 2.84 5.04 3.70
C LEU A 50 4.09 5.45 4.50
N CYS A 51 5.21 4.75 4.30
CA CYS A 51 6.44 4.99 5.02
C CYS A 51 7.34 6.00 4.31
N VAL A 52 7.79 6.97 5.10
CA VAL A 52 8.68 8.06 4.70
C VAL A 52 10.03 7.96 5.40
N ASP A 53 10.36 6.81 5.99
CA ASP A 53 11.69 6.55 6.50
C ASP A 53 11.99 5.04 6.45
N ARG A 54 13.27 4.71 6.55
CA ARG A 54 13.73 3.33 6.44
C ARG A 54 13.27 2.48 7.61
N LYS A 55 13.10 3.06 8.81
CA LYS A 55 12.65 2.34 10.01
C LYS A 55 11.19 1.89 9.87
N CYS A 56 10.28 2.80 9.49
CA CYS A 56 8.89 2.47 9.20
C CYS A 56 8.78 1.36 8.14
N SER A 57 9.56 1.49 7.06
CA SER A 57 9.58 0.50 5.98
C SER A 57 10.07 -0.86 6.48
N ASN A 58 11.15 -0.87 7.26
CA ASN A 58 11.67 -2.08 7.88
C ASN A 58 10.64 -2.71 8.84
N GLU A 59 9.87 -1.93 9.61
CA GLU A 59 8.82 -2.44 10.50
C GLU A 59 7.65 -3.05 9.71
N CYS A 60 7.21 -2.39 8.63
CA CYS A 60 6.21 -2.91 7.71
C CYS A 60 6.64 -4.23 7.05
N LEU A 61 7.93 -4.39 6.78
CA LEU A 61 8.51 -5.61 6.23
C LEU A 61 8.88 -6.64 7.31
N ALA A 62 9.18 -6.23 8.54
CA ALA A 62 9.49 -7.11 9.65
C ALA A 62 8.32 -8.07 9.93
N THR A 63 7.10 -7.57 9.74
CA THR A 63 5.87 -8.33 9.95
C THR A 63 5.56 -9.20 8.73
N GLY A 64 6.25 -10.33 8.58
CA GLY A 64 5.91 -11.37 7.60
C GLY A 64 6.76 -11.40 6.31
N CYS A 65 7.61 -10.39 6.06
CA CYS A 65 8.55 -10.33 4.92
C CYS A 65 10.02 -10.54 5.30
N GLU A 66 10.41 -10.29 6.56
CA GLU A 66 11.81 -10.24 7.05
C GLU A 66 12.69 -11.40 6.57
N ARG A 67 12.36 -12.62 6.99
CA ARG A 67 13.15 -13.84 6.70
C ARG A 67 13.30 -14.07 5.21
N THR A 68 12.31 -13.62 4.47
CA THR A 68 12.09 -13.93 3.08
C THR A 68 12.88 -13.00 2.17
N LEU A 69 12.83 -11.69 2.46
CA LEU A 69 13.72 -10.71 1.83
C LEU A 69 15.19 -10.96 2.20
N ALA A 70 15.48 -11.34 3.45
CA ALA A 70 16.83 -11.72 3.87
C ALA A 70 17.37 -12.93 3.09
N THR A 71 16.52 -13.94 2.87
CA THR A 71 16.87 -15.14 2.11
C THR A 71 17.12 -14.84 0.63
N LEU A 72 16.34 -13.94 0.03
CA LEU A 72 16.58 -13.46 -1.33
C LEU A 72 17.91 -12.68 -1.44
N LYS A 73 18.18 -11.77 -0.50
CA LYS A 73 19.45 -11.03 -0.42
C LYS A 73 20.65 -11.97 -0.31
N LYS A 74 20.53 -13.04 0.49
CA LYS A 74 21.57 -14.06 0.61
C LYS A 74 21.80 -14.81 -0.70
N CYS A 75 20.75 -15.15 -1.44
CA CYS A 75 20.88 -15.81 -2.73
C CYS A 75 21.64 -14.94 -3.74
N THR A 76 21.25 -13.67 -3.89
CA THR A 76 21.89 -12.77 -4.87
C THR A 76 23.34 -12.48 -4.52
N ALA A 77 23.66 -12.36 -3.22
CA ALA A 77 25.04 -12.26 -2.75
C ALA A 77 25.86 -13.52 -3.05
N GLN A 78 25.32 -14.72 -2.76
CA GLN A 78 26.01 -16.00 -3.03
C GLN A 78 26.22 -16.28 -4.52
N LYS A 79 25.34 -15.77 -5.38
CA LYS A 79 25.43 -15.94 -6.83
C LYS A 79 26.26 -14.86 -7.52
N GLY A 80 26.81 -13.91 -6.76
CA GLY A 80 27.66 -12.84 -7.29
C GLY A 80 26.93 -11.92 -8.26
N CYS A 81 25.60 -11.76 -8.12
CA CYS A 81 24.83 -10.94 -9.04
C CYS A 81 25.19 -9.46 -8.87
N PRO A 82 25.66 -8.75 -9.91
CA PRO A 82 25.91 -7.31 -9.86
C PRO A 82 24.67 -6.50 -9.45
N SER A 83 24.86 -5.30 -8.92
CA SER A 83 23.75 -4.39 -8.55
C SER A 83 23.01 -3.81 -9.76
N ASP A 84 23.67 -3.79 -10.92
CA ASP A 84 23.18 -3.26 -12.19
C ASP A 84 22.70 -4.35 -13.17
N ASP A 85 22.75 -5.63 -12.77
CA ASP A 85 22.29 -6.77 -13.57
C ASP A 85 21.05 -7.44 -12.96
N PRO A 86 19.84 -6.92 -13.27
CA PRO A 86 18.59 -7.52 -12.80
C PRO A 86 18.34 -8.92 -13.38
N ASN A 87 18.98 -9.28 -14.50
CA ASN A 87 18.80 -10.60 -15.12
C ASN A 87 19.48 -11.70 -14.30
N CYS A 88 20.59 -11.40 -13.61
CA CYS A 88 21.27 -12.39 -12.78
C CYS A 88 20.38 -12.86 -11.63
N SER A 89 19.73 -11.94 -10.90
CA SER A 89 18.86 -12.30 -9.78
C SER A 89 17.63 -13.05 -10.27
N GLU A 90 17.04 -12.61 -11.39
CA GLU A 90 15.94 -13.30 -12.02
C GLU A 90 16.31 -14.74 -12.38
N GLN A 91 17.42 -14.97 -13.09
CA GLN A 91 17.77 -16.32 -13.57
C GLN A 91 18.24 -17.24 -12.44
N ARG A 92 19.04 -16.73 -11.50
CA ARG A 92 19.72 -17.56 -10.50
C ARG A 92 18.92 -17.74 -9.21
N CYS A 93 17.99 -16.83 -8.91
CA CYS A 93 17.23 -16.80 -7.67
C CYS A 93 15.70 -16.83 -7.88
N ARG A 94 15.18 -16.95 -9.13
CA ARG A 94 13.74 -16.97 -9.43
C ARG A 94 12.90 -17.86 -8.51
N PRO A 95 13.24 -19.15 -8.33
CA PRO A 95 12.35 -20.06 -7.58
C PRO A 95 12.23 -19.65 -6.11
N LEU A 96 13.31 -19.08 -5.56
CA LEU A 96 13.33 -18.56 -4.20
C LEU A 96 12.54 -17.26 -4.09
N CYS A 97 12.73 -16.36 -5.06
CA CYS A 97 11.96 -15.13 -5.20
C CYS A 97 10.45 -15.44 -5.30
N GLN A 98 10.03 -16.35 -6.18
CA GLN A 98 8.61 -16.69 -6.33
C GLN A 98 7.97 -17.28 -5.06
N LYS A 99 8.75 -18.00 -4.23
CA LYS A 99 8.29 -18.48 -2.91
C LYS A 99 8.22 -17.36 -1.87
N SER A 100 8.94 -16.27 -2.10
CA SER A 100 9.11 -15.16 -1.17
C SER A 100 7.94 -14.19 -1.19
N PHE A 101 7.35 -13.99 -2.37
CA PHE A 101 6.19 -13.14 -2.52
C PHE A 101 4.93 -14.00 -2.44
N GLU A 102 3.83 -13.44 -1.95
CA GLU A 102 2.55 -14.11 -2.14
C GLU A 102 2.34 -14.32 -3.64
N PRO A 103 1.85 -15.51 -4.05
CA PRO A 103 1.47 -15.70 -5.44
C PRO A 103 0.54 -14.57 -5.79
N ALA A 104 0.96 -13.72 -6.74
CA ALA A 104 0.06 -12.67 -7.18
C ALA A 104 -1.23 -13.37 -7.62
N PRO A 105 -2.40 -12.90 -7.19
CA PRO A 105 -3.64 -13.44 -7.72
C PRO A 105 -3.52 -13.43 -9.24
N PRO A 106 -3.87 -14.52 -9.95
CA PRO A 106 -3.84 -14.56 -11.41
C PRO A 106 -4.67 -13.38 -11.91
N SER A 107 -4.01 -12.34 -12.38
CA SER A 107 -4.54 -10.98 -12.25
C SER A 107 -5.88 -10.85 -12.98
N PRO A 108 -7.03 -10.68 -12.30
CA PRO A 108 -8.18 -10.12 -12.97
C PRO A 108 -8.05 -8.60 -13.10
N GLN A 109 -7.14 -7.98 -12.33
CA GLN A 109 -7.00 -6.52 -12.27
C GLN A 109 -6.00 -6.02 -13.31
N LYS A 110 -6.51 -5.16 -14.18
CA LYS A 110 -5.68 -4.36 -15.07
C LYS A 110 -5.02 -3.27 -14.24
N GLU A 111 -3.78 -2.95 -14.58
CA GLU A 111 -3.16 -1.70 -14.14
C GLU A 111 -4.09 -0.53 -14.47
N GLN A 112 -4.21 0.42 -13.56
CA GLN A 112 -4.96 1.65 -13.77
C GLN A 112 -3.97 2.72 -14.27
N PRO A 113 -3.89 2.99 -15.59
CA PRO A 113 -2.93 3.94 -16.15
C PRO A 113 -3.28 5.38 -15.80
N ASP A 114 -4.58 5.67 -15.64
CA ASP A 114 -5.10 6.95 -15.17
C ASP A 114 -5.90 6.72 -13.87
N PRO A 115 -5.25 6.82 -12.71
CA PRO A 115 -5.89 6.66 -11.40
C PRO A 115 -7.06 7.62 -11.14
N CYS A 116 -7.05 8.79 -11.80
CA CYS A 116 -8.00 9.87 -11.55
C CYS A 116 -9.25 9.77 -12.43
N ALA A 117 -9.17 9.15 -13.62
CA ALA A 117 -10.30 9.01 -14.54
C ALA A 117 -11.54 8.34 -13.93
N SER A 118 -11.35 7.40 -12.99
CA SER A 118 -12.46 6.66 -12.37
C SER A 118 -13.07 7.34 -11.14
N LEU A 119 -12.55 8.49 -10.71
CA LEU A 119 -13.01 9.15 -9.50
C LEU A 119 -14.14 10.15 -9.77
N ALA A 120 -15.28 9.93 -9.13
CA ALA A 120 -16.32 10.95 -9.00
C ALA A 120 -15.92 11.97 -7.93
N LEU A 121 -15.19 12.99 -8.33
CA LEU A 121 -14.73 14.07 -7.45
C LEU A 121 -15.91 14.99 -7.12
N LYS A 122 -16.11 15.28 -5.83
CA LYS A 122 -17.16 16.17 -5.33
C LYS A 122 -16.49 17.30 -4.56
N GLY A 123 -16.88 18.54 -4.87
CA GLY A 123 -16.37 19.74 -4.23
C GLY A 123 -15.79 20.72 -5.24
N PRO A 124 -15.54 21.98 -4.83
CA PRO A 124 -14.78 22.94 -5.64
C PRO A 124 -13.36 22.41 -5.91
N PRO A 125 -12.76 22.79 -7.05
CA PRO A 125 -11.39 22.43 -7.36
C PRO A 125 -10.41 23.07 -6.35
N PRO A 126 -9.22 22.46 -6.16
CA PRO A 126 -8.15 23.08 -5.37
C PRO A 126 -7.68 24.40 -6.00
N GLU A 127 -7.07 25.27 -5.20
CA GLU A 127 -6.41 26.47 -5.72
C GLU A 127 -5.26 26.10 -6.68
N ASP A 128 -5.10 26.83 -7.78
CA ASP A 128 -4.11 26.57 -8.84
C ASP A 128 -2.67 26.41 -8.33
N LYS A 129 -2.33 27.10 -7.24
CA LYS A 129 -1.00 27.03 -6.64
C LYS A 129 -0.64 25.64 -6.12
N TYR A 130 -1.64 24.81 -5.77
CA TYR A 130 -1.44 23.42 -5.32
C TYR A 130 -1.46 22.41 -6.48
N VAL A 131 -1.96 22.80 -7.65
CA VAL A 131 -2.07 21.92 -8.82
C VAL A 131 -0.71 21.73 -9.48
N GLY A 132 -0.34 20.49 -9.79
CA GLY A 132 0.90 20.14 -10.48
C GLY A 132 1.53 18.84 -9.97
N ASN A 133 2.74 18.58 -10.45
CA ASN A 133 3.58 17.48 -9.99
C ASN A 133 4.58 18.02 -8.97
N TRP A 134 4.66 17.34 -7.85
CA TRP A 134 5.47 17.72 -6.70
C TRP A 134 6.38 16.55 -6.33
N VAL A 135 7.64 16.80 -6.02
CA VAL A 135 8.58 15.78 -5.56
C VAL A 135 9.09 16.15 -4.19
N LEU A 136 9.09 15.18 -3.28
CA LEU A 136 9.53 15.34 -1.92
C LEU A 136 11.03 15.67 -1.90
N GLN A 137 11.39 16.82 -1.36
CA GLN A 137 12.78 17.25 -1.20
C GLN A 137 13.27 17.02 0.23
N ALA A 138 12.38 17.14 1.21
CA ALA A 138 12.71 16.93 2.60
C ALA A 138 11.49 16.44 3.40
N ALA A 139 11.75 15.63 4.43
CA ALA A 139 10.76 15.27 5.43
C ALA A 139 11.38 15.34 6.84
N SER A 140 10.63 15.83 7.82
CA SER A 140 11.06 15.74 9.22
C SER A 140 10.82 14.34 9.76
N LEU A 141 11.85 13.75 10.37
CA LEU A 141 11.71 12.49 11.10
C LEU A 141 10.98 12.74 12.42
N PRO A 142 10.12 11.81 12.89
CA PRO A 142 9.43 11.96 14.15
C PRO A 142 10.44 12.11 15.30
N PRO A 143 10.19 13.00 16.29
CA PRO A 143 11.13 13.27 17.37
C PRO A 143 11.42 11.99 18.17
N ARG A 144 12.71 11.65 18.33
CA ARG A 144 13.14 10.51 19.15
C ARG A 144 13.01 10.83 20.64
N THR A 145 12.63 9.85 21.43
CA THR A 145 12.78 9.90 22.90
C THR A 145 14.26 10.02 23.27
N GLU A 146 14.59 10.72 24.37
CA GLU A 146 15.95 11.16 24.74
C GLU A 146 17.04 10.06 24.83
N THR A 147 16.68 8.78 24.79
CA THR A 147 17.60 7.64 24.85
C THR A 147 18.37 7.34 23.55
N ASP A 148 18.00 7.92 22.40
CA ASP A 148 18.60 7.59 21.09
C ASP A 148 19.63 8.63 20.58
N ARG A 149 20.35 9.32 21.47
CA ARG A 149 21.26 10.44 21.14
C ARG A 149 22.57 10.08 20.43
N VAL A 150 22.74 8.88 19.87
CA VAL A 150 23.91 8.57 19.03
C VAL A 150 23.49 7.86 17.75
N ALA A 151 23.18 8.64 16.72
CA ALA A 151 23.46 8.32 15.31
C ALA A 151 23.08 9.54 14.47
N SER A 152 24.10 10.34 14.12
CA SER A 152 24.03 11.30 13.02
C SER A 152 23.93 10.52 11.71
N ASP A 153 22.71 10.28 11.26
CA ASP A 153 22.25 10.39 9.88
C ASP A 153 20.73 10.16 9.93
N PRO A 154 19.87 11.09 9.48
CA PRO A 154 18.49 10.74 9.26
C PRO A 154 18.50 9.69 8.13
N ASP A 155 18.34 8.41 8.48
CA ASP A 155 18.29 7.27 7.55
C ASP A 155 16.97 7.31 6.75
N VAL A 156 16.74 8.47 6.12
CA VAL A 156 15.85 8.75 5.01
C VAL A 156 16.22 7.73 3.96
N ARG A 157 15.22 7.03 3.41
CA ARG A 157 15.52 6.02 2.40
C ARG A 157 16.22 6.68 1.21
N ALA A 158 17.17 5.97 0.60
CA ALA A 158 17.86 6.46 -0.60
C ALA A 158 16.92 6.62 -1.81
N ASP A 159 15.75 5.97 -1.80
CA ASP A 159 14.69 6.03 -2.82
C ASP A 159 13.52 6.93 -2.39
N PHE A 160 13.84 8.09 -1.82
CA PHE A 160 12.89 9.12 -1.37
C PHE A 160 12.17 9.87 -2.50
N ASP A 161 12.11 9.29 -3.68
CA ASP A 161 11.46 9.84 -4.88
C ASP A 161 9.92 9.78 -4.76
N LEU A 162 9.39 10.08 -3.58
CA LEU A 162 7.97 10.26 -3.35
C LEU A 162 7.52 11.46 -4.18
N SER A 163 6.61 11.22 -5.11
CA SER A 163 5.95 12.28 -5.86
C SER A 163 4.48 12.37 -5.48
N LEU A 164 3.97 13.59 -5.47
CA LEU A 164 2.58 13.94 -5.31
C LEU A 164 2.13 14.70 -6.55
N GLU A 165 1.18 14.14 -7.28
CA GLU A 165 0.46 14.84 -8.34
C GLU A 165 -0.87 15.34 -7.77
N VAL A 166 -1.22 16.59 -8.04
CA VAL A 166 -2.54 17.16 -7.74
C VAL A 166 -3.13 17.68 -9.04
N THR A 167 -4.25 17.12 -9.46
CA THR A 167 -4.93 17.50 -10.71
C THR A 167 -5.82 18.74 -10.50
N PRO A 168 -6.16 19.50 -11.57
CA PRO A 168 -7.12 20.59 -11.49
C PRO A 168 -8.50 20.16 -10.99
N THR A 169 -8.84 18.88 -11.13
CA THR A 169 -10.13 18.33 -10.69
C THR A 169 -10.17 18.00 -9.20
N GLY A 170 -9.04 18.09 -8.49
CA GLY A 170 -8.93 17.73 -7.07
C GLY A 170 -8.65 16.25 -6.82
N CYS A 171 -8.14 15.52 -7.82
CA CYS A 171 -7.56 14.21 -7.59
C CYS A 171 -6.12 14.37 -7.11
N PHE A 172 -5.68 13.53 -6.18
CA PHE A 172 -4.25 13.35 -5.94
C PHE A 172 -3.77 11.97 -6.38
N VAL A 173 -2.50 11.89 -6.78
CA VAL A 173 -1.78 10.63 -6.96
C VAL A 173 -0.43 10.72 -6.25
N LEU A 174 -0.25 9.93 -5.20
CA LEU A 174 1.02 9.71 -4.53
C LEU A 174 1.73 8.53 -5.19
N ARG A 175 3.01 8.68 -5.55
CA ARG A 175 3.83 7.61 -6.11
C ARG A 175 5.10 7.44 -5.28
N THR A 176 5.33 6.23 -4.82
CA THR A 176 6.51 5.84 -4.04
C THR A 176 7.22 4.71 -4.79
N PRO A 177 8.39 4.95 -5.40
CA PRO A 177 9.19 3.86 -5.92
C PRO A 177 9.76 3.04 -4.76
N LEU A 178 9.72 1.72 -4.93
CA LEU A 178 10.36 0.74 -4.08
C LEU A 178 11.36 0.01 -4.97
N ASP A 179 12.64 0.23 -4.71
CA ASP A 179 13.73 -0.29 -5.53
C ASP A 179 14.36 -1.56 -4.94
N ASP A 180 15.50 -1.95 -5.52
CA ASP A 180 16.31 -3.10 -5.12
C ASP A 180 16.75 -3.07 -3.64
N ALA A 181 16.93 -1.88 -3.05
CA ALA A 181 17.33 -1.75 -1.65
C ALA A 181 16.20 -2.23 -0.72
N THR A 182 14.95 -2.01 -1.14
CA THR A 182 13.73 -2.35 -0.41
C THR A 182 13.18 -3.74 -0.76
N LEU A 183 13.20 -4.11 -2.05
CA LEU A 183 12.55 -5.34 -2.56
C LEU A 183 13.52 -6.49 -2.81
N GLY A 184 14.83 -6.25 -2.73
CA GLY A 184 15.86 -7.18 -3.15
C GLY A 184 16.13 -7.12 -4.65
N ARG A 185 17.37 -7.44 -5.06
CA ARG A 185 17.89 -7.15 -6.40
C ARG A 185 17.00 -7.65 -7.55
N GLY A 186 16.81 -6.82 -8.57
CA GLY A 186 16.01 -7.09 -9.76
C GLY A 186 14.50 -7.03 -9.52
N ASN A 187 14.06 -6.41 -8.42
CA ASN A 187 12.65 -6.19 -8.13
C ASN A 187 12.41 -4.70 -7.95
N SER A 188 11.38 -4.19 -8.63
CA SER A 188 11.01 -2.79 -8.58
C SER A 188 9.49 -2.69 -8.55
N LEU A 189 8.93 -1.95 -7.61
CA LEU A 189 7.50 -1.63 -7.58
C LEU A 189 7.34 -0.13 -7.46
N GLU A 190 6.55 0.49 -8.32
CA GLU A 190 6.01 1.82 -8.07
C GLU A 190 4.68 1.66 -7.35
N VAL A 191 4.64 2.10 -6.10
CA VAL A 191 3.42 2.13 -5.32
C VAL A 191 2.67 3.41 -5.58
N ARG A 192 1.47 3.30 -6.14
CA ARG A 192 0.58 4.42 -6.45
C ARG A 192 -0.61 4.39 -5.50
N ALA A 193 -0.90 5.50 -4.86
CA ALA A 193 -2.11 5.71 -4.08
C ALA A 193 -2.82 6.97 -4.58
N TRP A 194 -4.13 6.93 -4.73
CA TRP A 194 -4.87 8.05 -5.30
C TRP A 194 -6.21 8.26 -4.61
N GLY A 195 -6.73 9.46 -4.76
CA GLY A 195 -7.93 9.86 -4.05
C GLY A 195 -8.29 11.31 -4.25
N ILE A 196 -8.96 11.88 -3.25
CA ILE A 196 -9.48 13.25 -3.27
C ILE A 196 -8.56 14.16 -2.46
N PHE A 197 -8.16 15.28 -3.06
CA PHE A 197 -7.44 16.39 -2.44
C PHE A 197 -8.46 17.46 -2.02
N ASP A 198 -8.89 17.44 -0.75
CA ASP A 198 -9.98 18.28 -0.25
C ASP A 198 -9.44 19.41 0.65
N THR A 199 -9.47 20.65 0.16
CA THR A 199 -9.09 21.87 0.90
C THR A 199 -10.28 22.64 1.46
N THR A 200 -11.49 22.08 1.41
CA THR A 200 -12.74 22.80 1.69
C THR A 200 -13.13 22.82 3.15
N LYS A 201 -12.69 21.82 3.92
CA LYS A 201 -13.14 21.63 5.31
C LYS A 201 -12.61 22.71 6.26
N ARG A 202 -11.37 23.16 6.07
CA ARG A 202 -10.70 24.10 6.96
C ARG A 202 -9.65 24.89 6.21
N LYS A 203 -9.59 26.21 6.47
CA LYS A 203 -8.60 27.12 5.87
C LYS A 203 -7.18 26.63 6.19
N HIS A 204 -6.28 26.66 5.20
CA HIS A 204 -4.88 26.20 5.33
C HIS A 204 -4.73 24.72 5.72
N HIS A 205 -5.71 23.88 5.40
CA HIS A 205 -5.62 22.44 5.64
C HIS A 205 -6.04 21.68 4.38
N VAL A 206 -5.53 20.47 4.26
CA VAL A 206 -5.95 19.51 3.23
C VAL A 206 -6.23 18.16 3.85
N LEU A 207 -7.32 17.55 3.38
CA LEU A 207 -7.61 16.15 3.61
C LEU A 207 -7.27 15.37 2.35
N LEU A 208 -6.34 14.42 2.49
CA LEU A 208 -6.09 13.42 1.47
C LEU A 208 -6.98 12.21 1.76
N VAL A 209 -8.03 12.03 0.95
CA VAL A 209 -9.00 10.94 1.11
C VAL A 209 -8.68 9.85 0.09
N GLY A 210 -8.00 8.79 0.52
CA GLY A 210 -7.67 7.64 -0.33
C GLY A 210 -8.91 6.95 -0.90
N ARG A 211 -8.87 6.63 -2.19
CA ARG A 211 -9.94 5.92 -2.92
C ARG A 211 -9.46 4.66 -3.62
N GLY A 212 -8.17 4.56 -3.91
CA GLY A 212 -7.59 3.39 -4.54
C GLY A 212 -6.06 3.41 -4.44
N GLY A 213 -5.47 2.28 -4.81
CA GLY A 213 -4.03 2.13 -4.84
C GLY A 213 -3.59 0.83 -5.51
N GLN A 214 -2.44 0.86 -6.17
CA GLN A 214 -1.80 -0.29 -6.79
C GLN A 214 -0.29 -0.19 -6.64
N ALA A 215 0.39 -1.31 -6.38
CA ALA A 215 1.82 -1.45 -6.60
C ALA A 215 2.05 -2.14 -7.95
N VAL A 216 2.84 -1.51 -8.82
CA VAL A 216 3.06 -2.00 -10.19
C VAL A 216 4.55 -2.07 -10.49
N GLY A 217 5.01 -3.18 -11.07
CA GLY A 217 6.39 -3.30 -11.53
C GLY A 217 6.90 -4.73 -11.57
N ALA A 218 8.19 -4.92 -11.80
CA ALA A 218 8.80 -6.23 -11.91
C ALA A 218 9.04 -6.87 -10.53
N VAL A 219 8.56 -8.10 -10.35
CA VAL A 219 8.87 -8.95 -9.19
C VAL A 219 9.19 -10.35 -9.69
N CYS A 220 10.41 -10.81 -9.41
CA CYS A 220 10.96 -12.10 -9.83
C CYS A 220 10.93 -12.29 -11.36
N GLY A 221 11.20 -11.22 -12.13
CA GLY A 221 11.16 -11.23 -13.60
C GLY A 221 9.77 -11.04 -14.22
N ASP A 222 8.71 -11.10 -13.42
CA ASP A 222 7.34 -10.98 -13.89
C ASP A 222 6.80 -9.58 -13.56
N ARG A 223 6.15 -8.91 -14.52
CA ARG A 223 5.38 -7.70 -14.20
C ARG A 223 4.20 -8.06 -13.29
N ARG A 224 4.07 -7.37 -12.17
CA ARG A 224 3.01 -7.52 -11.17
C ARG A 224 2.16 -6.26 -11.10
N VAL A 225 0.87 -6.46 -10.83
CA VAL A 225 -0.08 -5.43 -10.41
C VAL A 225 -0.71 -5.94 -9.12
N ILE A 226 -0.39 -5.27 -8.01
CA ILE A 226 -0.82 -5.68 -6.68
C ILE A 226 -1.80 -4.61 -6.17
N PRO A 227 -3.10 -4.93 -6.00
CA PRO A 227 -4.03 -3.99 -5.40
C PRO A 227 -3.62 -3.68 -3.97
N LEU A 228 -3.71 -2.41 -3.59
CA LEU A 228 -3.52 -1.98 -2.22
C LEU A 228 -4.87 -1.99 -1.50
N ASN A 229 -4.86 -2.24 -0.19
CA ASN A 229 -6.10 -2.19 0.58
C ASN A 229 -6.52 -0.73 0.81
N HIS A 230 -7.55 -0.29 0.08
CA HIS A 230 -8.10 1.07 0.12
C HIS A 230 -8.59 1.48 1.53
N GLU A 231 -9.04 0.53 2.35
CA GLU A 231 -9.52 0.82 3.72
C GLU A 231 -8.38 1.24 4.68
N LYS A 232 -7.12 0.96 4.32
CA LYS A 232 -5.95 1.35 5.12
C LYS A 232 -5.33 2.68 4.70
N PHE A 233 -5.73 3.25 3.56
CA PHE A 233 -5.37 4.63 3.21
C PHE A 233 -6.26 5.56 4.01
N ASN A 234 -5.90 5.74 5.28
CA ASN A 234 -6.62 6.63 6.19
C ASN A 234 -6.72 8.04 5.59
N VAL A 235 -7.86 8.68 5.83
CA VAL A 235 -8.00 10.13 5.64
C VAL A 235 -6.92 10.79 6.46
N THR A 236 -5.97 11.42 5.79
CA THR A 236 -4.87 12.09 6.47
C THR A 236 -5.05 13.59 6.32
N SER A 237 -5.13 14.27 7.47
CA SER A 237 -5.26 15.71 7.56
C SER A 237 -3.89 16.34 7.74
N TYR A 238 -3.61 17.33 6.91
CA TYR A 238 -2.38 18.10 6.95
C TYR A 238 -2.72 19.59 7.06
N GLU A 239 -1.94 20.32 7.84
CA GLU A 239 -1.77 21.74 7.61
C GLU A 239 -1.04 21.92 6.26
N LEU A 240 -1.57 22.82 5.43
CA LEU A 240 -1.16 23.04 4.06
C LEU A 240 -0.63 24.46 3.89
N LYS A 241 0.63 24.57 3.47
CA LYS A 241 1.32 25.85 3.24
C LYS A 241 2.07 25.86 1.91
N MET A 242 2.18 27.04 1.32
CA MET A 242 3.10 27.33 0.22
C MET A 242 4.14 28.30 0.74
N GLU A 243 5.42 27.97 0.59
CA GLU A 243 6.54 28.79 1.04
C GLU A 243 7.68 28.68 0.03
N ASP A 244 8.15 29.80 -0.50
CA ASP A 244 9.26 29.87 -1.47
C ASP A 244 9.15 28.89 -2.67
N GLY A 245 7.93 28.61 -3.13
CA GLY A 245 7.67 27.67 -4.23
C GLY A 245 7.57 26.20 -3.83
N PHE A 246 7.75 25.89 -2.54
CA PHE A 246 7.53 24.56 -1.98
C PHE A 246 6.10 24.39 -1.46
N LEU A 247 5.57 23.19 -1.66
CA LEU A 247 4.36 22.69 -1.02
C LEU A 247 4.75 22.02 0.29
N ILE A 248 4.32 22.60 1.42
CA ILE A 248 4.60 22.08 2.75
C ILE A 248 3.34 21.45 3.33
N LEU A 249 3.43 20.16 3.67
CA LEU A 249 2.38 19.41 4.36
C LEU A 249 2.87 19.06 5.77
N THR A 250 2.16 19.54 6.80
CA THR A 250 2.45 19.19 8.19
C THR A 250 1.35 18.32 8.74
N GLY A 251 1.67 17.07 9.10
CA GLY A 251 0.72 16.12 9.64
C GLY A 251 0.08 16.63 10.94
N GLU A 252 -1.23 16.51 11.07
CA GLU A 252 -1.95 16.89 12.30
C GLU A 252 -1.82 15.88 13.45
N THR A 253 -0.85 14.97 13.38
CA THR A 253 -0.57 13.97 14.43
C THR A 253 0.28 14.57 15.56
N ALA A 254 0.45 13.81 16.65
CA ALA A 254 1.34 14.21 17.76
C ALA A 254 2.80 14.39 17.30
N ALA A 255 3.22 13.68 16.26
CA ALA A 255 4.59 13.75 15.74
C ALA A 255 4.86 15.00 14.89
N LYS A 256 3.81 15.69 14.40
CA LYS A 256 3.91 16.90 13.55
C LYS A 256 4.94 16.74 12.41
N GLN A 257 4.92 15.60 11.74
CA GLN A 257 5.79 15.33 10.59
C GLN A 257 5.55 16.37 9.50
N VAL A 258 6.63 16.90 8.94
CA VAL A 258 6.62 17.93 7.90
C VAL A 258 7.16 17.31 6.63
N PHE A 259 6.48 17.55 5.52
CA PHE A 259 6.87 17.13 4.18
C PHE A 259 7.01 18.37 3.31
N GLN A 260 8.18 18.58 2.72
CA GLN A 260 8.47 19.69 1.83
C GLN A 260 8.64 19.14 0.42
N PHE A 261 7.70 19.49 -0.46
CA PHE A 261 7.74 19.11 -1.86
C PHE A 261 8.09 20.30 -2.73
N GLU A 262 8.93 20.07 -3.73
CA GLU A 262 9.23 21.03 -4.78
C GLU A 262 8.39 20.73 -6.02
N LYS A 263 7.91 21.78 -6.68
CA LYS A 263 7.15 21.64 -7.91
C LYS A 263 8.09 21.21 -9.03
N GLN A 264 7.81 20.06 -9.65
CA GLN A 264 8.48 19.75 -10.91
C GLN A 264 7.96 20.69 -11.99
N LYS A 265 8.89 21.34 -12.70
CA LYS A 265 8.57 21.96 -13.98
C LYS A 265 8.06 20.84 -14.86
N GLY A 266 6.79 20.92 -15.30
CA GLY A 266 6.26 19.99 -16.28
C GLY A 266 7.14 19.97 -17.53
N PRO A 267 7.00 18.98 -18.43
CA PRO A 267 7.62 19.09 -19.75
C PRO A 267 7.24 20.46 -20.31
N GLU A 268 8.24 21.26 -20.64
CA GLU A 268 8.10 22.59 -21.23
C GLU A 268 7.10 22.45 -22.37
N SER A 269 5.95 23.11 -22.27
CA SER A 269 4.95 23.05 -23.32
C SER A 269 5.63 23.59 -24.58
N VAL A 270 5.95 22.70 -25.52
CA VAL A 270 6.41 23.12 -26.84
C VAL A 270 5.37 24.11 -27.36
N PRO A 271 5.74 25.38 -27.61
CA PRO A 271 4.79 26.35 -28.11
C PRO A 271 4.21 25.81 -29.41
N ARG A 272 2.87 25.77 -29.49
CA ARG A 272 2.20 25.64 -30.78
C ARG A 272 2.30 26.96 -31.52
#